data_AF-A0A3D5E0P5-F1
#
_entry.id   AF-A0A3D5E0P5-F1
#
_cell.length_a   1.000
_cell.length_b   1.000
_cell.length_c   1.000
_cell.angle_alpha   90.00
_cell.angle_beta   90.00
_cell.angle_gamma   90.00
#
_symmetry.space_group_name_H-M   'P 1'
#
loop_
_entity.id
_entity.type
_entity.pdbx_description
1 polymer ?
#
loop_
_entity_poly.entity_id
_entity_poly.type
_entity_poly.pdbx_seq_one_letter_code
_entity_poly.pdbx_strand_id
1 'polypeptide(L)'
;MQMLVTGPPAAPRERRRPSRARTARAIAAGLAALLAFGMAGCAAPAAAAAPIQASTAYVPIPEAGTTVAYVIIRNNGTADRLVSARSSNGGQVIFVAPVSPGSSAMRTVSAIAVPAHSTLAMVPDGYHMMFTGVPPVRAGKAVTLTLVFAHAGPVSVVTQVTNPATGGATYFVN
;
A
#
# COMPACT_ATOMS: atom_id res chain seq x y z
N MET A 1 74.34 -42.44 -24.03
CA MET A 1 74.60 -43.50 -25.04
C MET A 1 73.26 -43.91 -25.60
N GLN A 2 72.93 -43.85 -26.87
CA GLN A 2 73.62 -43.43 -28.10
C GLN A 2 72.52 -42.94 -29.06
N MET A 3 72.90 -42.00 -29.93
CA MET A 3 72.68 -41.96 -31.39
C MET A 3 71.37 -42.57 -31.94
N LEU A 4 70.66 -41.95 -32.87
CA LEU A 4 71.12 -41.61 -34.22
C LEU A 4 69.86 -40.97 -34.89
N VAL A 5 69.88 -39.69 -35.26
CA VAL A 5 70.00 -39.22 -36.66
C VAL A 5 69.29 -40.13 -37.69
N THR A 6 68.25 -39.61 -38.35
CA THR A 6 68.15 -39.44 -39.83
C THR A 6 66.78 -38.88 -40.24
N GLY A 7 66.76 -37.82 -41.06
CA GLY A 7 65.57 -37.25 -41.74
C GLY A 7 64.99 -38.19 -42.82
N PRO A 8 64.09 -37.78 -43.75
CA PRO A 8 64.15 -36.51 -44.52
C PRO A 8 62.72 -35.95 -44.84
N PRO A 9 62.43 -35.31 -45.99
CA PRO A 9 62.02 -33.91 -46.08
C PRO A 9 60.54 -33.70 -46.46
N ALA A 10 60.07 -32.47 -46.26
CA ALA A 10 58.77 -31.99 -46.73
C ALA A 10 58.71 -31.92 -48.27
N ALA A 11 57.58 -32.32 -48.84
CA ALA A 11 57.17 -32.06 -50.22
C ALA A 11 55.63 -31.93 -50.27
N PRO A 12 55.03 -31.43 -51.37
CA PRO A 12 54.79 -30.01 -51.59
C PRO A 12 53.30 -29.64 -51.49
N ARG A 13 53.06 -28.34 -51.25
CA ARG A 13 51.75 -27.70 -51.41
C ARG A 13 51.36 -27.70 -52.88
N GLU A 14 50.21 -28.29 -53.22
CA GLU A 14 49.52 -27.97 -54.46
C GLU A 14 48.08 -27.52 -54.24
N ARG A 15 47.81 -26.36 -54.84
CA ARG A 15 46.59 -25.57 -54.82
C ARG A 15 45.63 -26.10 -55.88
N ARG A 16 44.32 -26.01 -55.62
CA ARG A 16 43.27 -25.40 -56.48
C ARG A 16 41.92 -25.65 -55.81
N ARG A 17 41.28 -24.66 -55.19
CA ARG A 17 40.43 -23.57 -55.75
C ARG A 17 39.00 -24.03 -56.15
N PRO A 18 38.02 -23.11 -56.09
CA PRO A 18 36.76 -23.29 -55.35
C PRO A 18 35.54 -23.46 -56.26
N SER A 19 34.40 -23.85 -55.68
CA SER A 19 33.06 -23.43 -56.12
C SER A 19 32.05 -23.81 -55.04
N ARG A 20 31.48 -22.82 -54.33
CA ARG A 20 30.13 -22.29 -54.58
C ARG A 20 29.09 -23.42 -54.54
N ALA A 21 28.57 -23.73 -53.37
CA ALA A 21 27.40 -23.09 -52.77
C ALA A 21 26.09 -23.57 -53.39
N ARG A 22 25.11 -23.75 -52.48
CA ARG A 22 23.72 -24.16 -52.69
C ARG A 22 23.63 -25.68 -52.84
N THR A 23 22.85 -26.40 -52.05
CA THR A 23 21.49 -26.11 -51.59
C THR A 23 21.22 -27.09 -50.44
N ALA A 24 20.97 -26.59 -49.23
CA ALA A 24 19.64 -26.35 -48.69
C ALA A 24 19.10 -27.56 -47.89
N ARG A 25 19.18 -27.38 -46.56
CA ARG A 25 18.15 -27.74 -45.57
C ARG A 25 17.50 -29.13 -45.67
N ALA A 26 17.97 -30.05 -44.84
CA ALA A 26 17.13 -31.05 -44.18
C ALA A 26 17.65 -31.19 -42.73
N ILE A 27 17.10 -30.43 -41.78
CA ILE A 27 15.93 -30.76 -40.94
C ILE A 27 16.35 -31.55 -39.69
N ALA A 28 16.43 -30.79 -38.59
CA ALA A 28 15.76 -31.06 -37.33
C ALA A 28 15.99 -32.40 -36.63
N ALA A 29 17.15 -32.56 -35.97
CA ALA A 29 17.32 -33.62 -34.96
C ALA A 29 18.29 -33.28 -33.82
N GLY A 30 18.46 -31.99 -33.46
CA GLY A 30 19.46 -31.61 -32.44
C GLY A 30 19.17 -30.33 -31.67
N LEU A 31 17.90 -29.90 -31.58
CA LEU A 31 17.52 -28.65 -30.89
C LEU A 31 16.31 -28.86 -29.96
N ALA A 32 16.25 -30.00 -29.27
CA ALA A 32 15.15 -30.35 -28.36
C ALA A 32 15.56 -30.39 -26.88
N ALA A 33 16.73 -29.85 -26.51
CA ALA A 33 17.28 -29.96 -25.15
C ALA A 33 17.63 -28.62 -24.47
N LEU A 34 17.11 -27.48 -24.96
CA LEU A 34 17.42 -26.14 -24.41
C LEU A 34 16.20 -25.28 -24.04
N LEU A 35 14.99 -25.85 -24.01
CA LEU A 35 13.74 -25.11 -23.68
C LEU A 35 13.19 -25.37 -22.26
N ALA A 36 13.93 -26.08 -21.39
CA ALA A 36 13.46 -26.44 -20.06
C ALA A 36 13.90 -25.48 -18.92
N PHE A 37 14.32 -24.25 -19.24
CA PHE A 37 14.78 -23.27 -18.24
C PHE A 37 13.94 -21.98 -18.27
N GLY A 38 12.63 -22.12 -18.09
CA GLY A 38 11.72 -20.98 -18.17
C GLY A 38 10.43 -21.21 -17.42
N MET A 39 10.47 -21.17 -16.08
CA MET A 39 9.42 -20.63 -15.19
C MET A 39 9.75 -20.93 -13.73
N ALA A 40 10.81 -20.32 -13.21
CA ALA A 40 10.85 -19.99 -11.78
C ALA A 40 10.00 -18.73 -11.58
N GLY A 41 8.68 -18.88 -11.66
CA GLY A 41 7.74 -17.83 -11.31
C GLY A 41 7.83 -17.61 -9.81
N CYS A 42 8.36 -16.46 -9.39
CA CYS A 42 8.25 -16.01 -8.01
C CYS A 42 6.76 -15.86 -7.67
N ALA A 43 6.16 -16.87 -7.04
CA ALA A 43 4.90 -16.70 -6.35
C ALA A 43 5.15 -15.79 -5.15
N ALA A 44 4.99 -14.48 -5.35
CA ALA A 44 4.90 -13.56 -4.22
C ALA A 44 3.69 -14.00 -3.38
N PRO A 45 3.83 -14.16 -2.05
CA PRO A 45 2.66 -14.43 -1.23
C PRO A 45 1.67 -13.29 -1.46
N ALA A 46 0.45 -13.62 -1.86
CA ALA A 46 -0.63 -12.64 -1.90
C ALA A 46 -0.76 -12.08 -0.48
N ALA A 47 -0.38 -10.82 -0.30
CA ALA A 47 -0.53 -10.15 0.98
C ALA A 47 -2.02 -10.22 1.33
N ALA A 48 -2.35 -10.94 2.41
CA ALA A 48 -3.71 -10.96 2.92
C ALA A 48 -4.11 -9.50 3.18
N ALA A 49 -5.27 -9.09 2.64
CA ALA A 49 -5.77 -7.74 2.84
C ALA A 49 -5.78 -7.41 4.34
N ALA A 50 -5.29 -6.22 4.71
CA ALA A 50 -5.28 -5.80 6.11
C ALA A 50 -6.69 -5.94 6.70
N PRO A 51 -6.83 -6.57 7.88
CA PRO A 51 -8.14 -6.85 8.46
C PRO A 51 -8.89 -5.57 8.82
N ILE A 52 -8.17 -4.51 9.20
CA ILE A 52 -8.74 -3.18 9.46
C ILE A 52 -8.33 -2.22 8.36
N GLN A 53 -9.30 -1.49 7.83
CA GLN A 53 -9.15 -0.54 6.73
C GLN A 53 -9.83 0.78 7.10
N ALA A 54 -9.15 1.90 6.84
CA ALA A 54 -9.73 3.24 6.92
C ALA A 54 -9.82 3.79 5.49
N SER A 55 -11.02 4.17 5.06
CA SER A 55 -11.28 4.53 3.65
C SER A 55 -11.49 6.03 3.47
N THR A 56 -12.65 6.51 3.89
CA THR A 56 -13.07 7.90 3.74
C THR A 56 -12.82 8.66 5.04
N ALA A 57 -12.20 9.83 4.94
CA ALA A 57 -12.01 10.73 6.06
C ALA A 57 -12.42 12.16 5.70
N TYR A 58 -13.04 12.86 6.64
CA TYR A 58 -13.42 14.26 6.54
C TYR A 58 -12.78 15.04 7.70
N VAL A 59 -12.15 16.17 7.38
CA VAL A 59 -11.51 17.07 8.35
C VAL A 59 -11.83 18.51 7.94
N PRO A 60 -12.67 19.26 8.67
CA PRO A 60 -12.92 20.66 8.36
C PRO A 60 -11.71 21.54 8.73
N ILE A 61 -11.66 22.75 8.17
CA ILE A 61 -10.71 23.79 8.58
C ILE A 61 -10.81 23.97 10.11
N PRO A 62 -9.67 24.01 10.82
CA PRO A 62 -9.66 24.32 12.24
C PRO A 62 -10.12 25.74 12.53
N GLU A 63 -10.98 25.87 13.55
CA GLU A 63 -11.44 27.14 14.10
C GLU A 63 -10.86 27.31 15.50
N ALA A 64 -10.21 28.44 15.76
CA ALA A 64 -9.53 28.72 17.03
C ALA A 64 -8.62 27.57 17.53
N GLY A 65 -7.92 26.92 16.60
CA GLY A 65 -7.01 25.81 16.91
C GLY A 65 -7.69 24.47 17.22
N THR A 66 -9.00 24.35 16.97
CA THR A 66 -9.78 23.12 17.16
C THR A 66 -10.38 22.65 15.85
N THR A 67 -10.35 21.34 15.58
CA THR A 67 -11.12 20.73 14.48
C THR A 67 -11.63 19.35 14.91
N VAL A 68 -12.42 18.72 14.05
CA VAL A 68 -12.89 17.35 14.21
C VAL A 68 -12.40 16.47 13.06
N ALA A 69 -12.48 15.16 13.21
CA ALA A 69 -12.39 14.26 12.07
C ALA A 69 -13.42 13.15 12.16
N TYR A 70 -13.97 12.82 10.99
CA TYR A 70 -14.85 11.69 10.79
C TYR A 70 -14.19 10.72 9.82
N VAL A 71 -14.14 9.44 10.17
CA VAL A 71 -13.54 8.38 9.36
C VAL A 71 -14.47 7.18 9.31
N ILE A 72 -14.54 6.51 8.14
CA ILE A 72 -15.13 5.17 8.02
C ILE A 72 -14.02 4.13 8.23
N ILE A 73 -14.24 3.26 9.21
CA ILE A 73 -13.36 2.15 9.54
C ILE A 73 -14.10 0.84 9.28
N ARG A 74 -13.55 0.00 8.41
CA ARG A 74 -14.05 -1.36 8.16
C ARG A 74 -13.14 -2.37 8.82
N ASN A 75 -13.71 -3.24 9.65
CA ASN A 75 -13.02 -4.36 10.27
C ASN A 75 -13.55 -5.69 9.70
N ASN A 76 -12.73 -6.36 8.91
CA ASN A 76 -12.99 -7.68 8.34
C ASN A 76 -12.34 -8.81 9.15
N GLY A 77 -11.64 -8.50 10.24
CA GLY A 77 -11.00 -9.45 11.14
C GLY A 77 -11.74 -9.60 12.46
N THR A 78 -10.97 -9.93 13.51
CA THR A 78 -11.46 -10.04 14.88
C THR A 78 -11.75 -8.69 15.51
N ALA A 79 -12.47 -8.65 16.63
CA ALA A 79 -12.77 -7.41 17.34
C ALA A 79 -11.49 -6.69 17.76
N ASP A 80 -11.49 -5.36 17.66
CA ASP A 80 -10.37 -4.50 18.02
C ASP A 80 -10.86 -3.20 18.68
N ARG A 81 -9.94 -2.34 19.08
CA ARG A 81 -10.19 -1.04 19.69
C ARG A 81 -9.26 0.01 19.10
N LEU A 82 -9.81 1.13 18.68
CA LEU A 82 -9.04 2.33 18.35
C LEU A 82 -8.64 3.01 19.65
N VAL A 83 -7.35 3.03 19.97
CA VAL A 83 -6.82 3.47 21.27
C VAL A 83 -6.10 4.82 21.22
N SER A 84 -5.63 5.23 20.03
CA SER A 84 -5.13 6.58 19.82
C SER A 84 -5.18 6.97 18.34
N ALA A 85 -5.04 8.25 18.06
CA ALA A 85 -4.91 8.75 16.71
C ALA A 85 -3.96 9.95 16.69
N ARG A 86 -3.37 10.23 15.53
CA ARG A 86 -2.49 11.38 15.30
C ARG A 86 -2.74 11.97 13.92
N SER A 87 -2.48 13.26 13.77
CA SER A 87 -2.56 13.98 12.50
C SER A 87 -1.20 14.49 12.07
N SER A 88 -0.91 14.42 10.77
CA SER A 88 0.27 15.06 10.19
C SER A 88 0.27 16.58 10.32
N ASN A 89 -0.90 17.19 10.57
CA ASN A 89 -1.02 18.63 10.84
C ASN A 89 -0.76 18.99 12.32
N GLY A 90 -0.49 18.00 13.18
CA GLY A 90 -0.31 18.21 14.62
C GLY A 90 -1.62 18.27 15.40
N GLY A 91 -1.52 18.77 16.64
CA GLY A 91 -2.61 18.80 17.62
C GLY A 91 -2.70 17.54 18.49
N GLN A 92 -3.45 17.65 19.59
CA GLN A 92 -3.80 16.54 20.47
C GLN A 92 -5.14 15.96 20.06
N VAL A 93 -5.29 14.63 20.10
CA VAL A 93 -6.51 13.95 19.69
C VAL A 93 -7.21 13.36 20.91
N ILE A 94 -8.51 13.64 21.02
CA ILE A 94 -9.40 12.93 21.94
C ILE A 94 -10.53 12.26 21.17
N PHE A 95 -11.02 11.14 21.69
CA PHE A 95 -12.21 10.48 21.16
C PHE A 95 -13.45 10.96 21.87
N VAL A 96 -14.50 11.22 21.11
CA VAL A 96 -15.77 11.74 21.59
C VAL A 96 -16.89 10.77 21.20
N ALA A 97 -17.84 10.58 22.10
CA ALA A 97 -19.00 9.71 21.91
C ALA A 97 -20.25 10.30 22.60
N PRO A 98 -21.46 10.00 22.13
CA PRO A 98 -22.68 10.47 22.80
C PRO A 98 -22.84 9.79 24.17
N VAL A 99 -23.39 10.52 25.15
CA VAL A 99 -23.60 10.03 26.53
C VAL A 99 -24.53 8.81 26.57
N SER A 100 -25.48 8.76 25.64
CA SER A 100 -26.39 7.64 25.37
C SER A 100 -26.77 7.63 23.89
N PRO A 101 -27.27 6.51 23.33
CA PRO A 101 -27.70 6.47 21.93
C PRO A 101 -28.71 7.58 21.60
N GLY A 102 -28.44 8.34 20.54
CA GLY A 102 -29.29 9.45 20.09
C GLY A 102 -29.16 10.76 20.89
N SER A 103 -28.24 10.82 21.87
CA SER A 103 -28.01 12.05 22.64
C SER A 103 -27.16 13.06 21.89
N SER A 104 -27.53 14.34 21.94
CA SER A 104 -26.68 15.45 21.52
C SER A 104 -25.60 15.79 22.56
N ALA A 105 -25.70 15.27 23.79
CA ALA A 105 -24.68 15.46 24.79
C ALA A 105 -23.53 14.46 24.56
N MET A 106 -22.31 14.99 24.53
CA MET A 106 -21.09 14.26 24.20
C MET A 106 -20.20 14.06 25.43
N ARG A 107 -19.44 12.97 25.45
CA ARG A 107 -18.40 12.68 26.45
C ARG A 107 -17.11 12.24 25.78
N THR A 108 -15.99 12.46 26.47
CA THR A 108 -14.69 11.90 26.06
C THR A 108 -14.63 10.42 26.41
N VAL A 109 -14.00 9.63 25.54
CA VAL A 109 -13.71 8.21 25.76
C VAL A 109 -12.24 7.92 25.51
N SER A 110 -11.68 6.92 26.20
CA SER A 110 -10.26 6.54 26.05
C SER A 110 -9.99 5.66 24.84
N ALA A 111 -11.01 5.00 24.30
CA ALA A 111 -10.92 4.17 23.11
C ALA A 111 -12.30 3.99 22.47
N ILE A 112 -12.33 3.62 21.19
CA ILE A 112 -13.55 3.29 20.46
C ILE A 112 -13.51 1.80 20.09
N ALA A 113 -14.57 1.06 20.43
CA ALA A 113 -14.69 -0.35 20.09
C ALA A 113 -14.97 -0.51 18.59
N VAL A 114 -14.29 -1.47 17.95
CA VAL A 114 -14.48 -1.83 16.54
C VAL A 114 -14.77 -3.33 16.48
N PRO A 115 -16.06 -3.74 16.54
CA PRO A 115 -16.44 -5.14 16.52
C PRO A 115 -15.91 -5.89 15.28
N ALA A 116 -15.76 -7.21 15.42
CA ALA A 116 -15.41 -8.08 14.31
C ALA A 116 -16.44 -7.94 13.17
N HIS A 117 -15.98 -8.03 11.92
CA HIS A 117 -16.83 -8.02 10.72
C HIS A 117 -17.83 -6.83 10.67
N SER A 118 -17.41 -5.66 11.14
CA SER A 118 -18.26 -4.48 11.26
C SER A 118 -17.69 -3.27 10.52
N THR A 119 -18.56 -2.28 10.29
CA THR A 119 -18.17 -0.95 9.83
C THR A 119 -18.52 0.06 10.91
N LEU A 120 -17.51 0.77 11.40
CA LEU A 120 -17.67 1.92 12.27
C LEU A 120 -17.64 3.19 11.41
N ALA A 121 -18.77 3.89 11.36
CA ALA A 121 -18.84 5.24 10.80
C ALA A 121 -18.75 6.26 11.93
N MET A 122 -17.72 7.10 11.91
CA MET A 122 -17.69 8.29 12.75
C MET A 122 -18.53 9.38 12.11
N VAL A 123 -19.39 10.03 12.88
CA VAL A 123 -20.38 11.01 12.38
C VAL A 123 -20.57 12.14 13.40
N PRO A 124 -21.10 13.31 13.01
CA PRO A 124 -21.27 14.45 13.92
C PRO A 124 -21.98 14.13 15.24
N ASP A 125 -23.11 13.42 15.18
CA ASP A 125 -23.90 13.05 16.37
C ASP A 125 -23.52 11.69 16.96
N GLY A 126 -22.35 11.16 16.59
CA GLY A 126 -21.87 9.85 17.00
C GLY A 126 -20.43 9.88 17.48
N TYR A 127 -19.74 8.76 17.29
CA TYR A 127 -18.30 8.71 17.54
C TYR A 127 -17.58 9.66 16.59
N HIS A 128 -16.64 10.45 17.11
CA HIS A 128 -15.74 11.25 16.29
C HIS A 128 -14.44 11.57 17.04
N MET A 129 -13.45 12.08 16.31
CA MET A 129 -12.21 12.58 16.88
C MET A 129 -12.28 14.11 16.97
N MET A 130 -11.87 14.67 18.10
CA MET A 130 -11.64 16.10 18.25
C MET A 130 -10.14 16.36 18.38
N PHE A 131 -9.65 17.34 17.65
CA PHE A 131 -8.26 17.76 17.62
C PHE A 131 -8.17 19.15 18.24
N THR A 132 -7.27 19.34 19.21
CA THR A 132 -7.01 20.64 19.86
C THR A 132 -5.56 21.05 19.68
N GLY A 133 -5.27 22.35 19.73
CA GLY A 133 -3.93 22.88 19.49
C GLY A 133 -3.42 22.65 18.06
N VAL A 134 -4.35 22.63 17.10
CA VAL A 134 -4.05 22.45 15.68
C VAL A 134 -3.56 23.79 15.08
N PRO A 135 -2.43 23.83 14.37
CA PRO A 135 -1.97 25.04 13.71
C PRO A 135 -2.92 25.46 12.57
N PRO A 136 -2.97 26.75 12.21
CA PRO A 136 -3.77 27.23 11.08
C PRO A 136 -3.43 26.48 9.79
N VAL A 137 -4.45 25.99 9.09
CA VAL A 137 -4.31 25.27 7.82
C VAL A 137 -5.41 25.69 6.85
N ARG A 138 -5.10 25.69 5.55
CA ARG A 138 -6.02 26.10 4.49
C ARG A 138 -6.79 24.89 3.94
N ALA A 139 -7.97 25.14 3.36
CA ALA A 139 -8.70 24.16 2.58
C ALA A 139 -7.83 23.52 1.49
N GLY A 140 -8.11 22.26 1.15
CA GLY A 140 -7.41 21.49 0.12
C GLY A 140 -6.05 20.96 0.56
N LYS A 141 -5.52 21.37 1.72
CA LYS A 141 -4.27 20.83 2.24
C LYS A 141 -4.45 19.36 2.58
N ALA A 142 -3.57 18.51 2.04
CA ALA A 142 -3.52 17.09 2.39
C ALA A 142 -3.07 16.91 3.85
N VAL A 143 -3.79 16.06 4.58
CA VAL A 143 -3.52 15.65 5.94
C VAL A 143 -3.61 14.12 6.02
N THR A 144 -2.66 13.51 6.71
CA THR A 144 -2.68 12.09 7.03
C THR A 144 -3.15 11.90 8.46
N LEU A 145 -4.21 11.13 8.64
CA LEU A 145 -4.65 10.64 9.95
C LEU A 145 -4.08 9.24 10.15
N THR A 146 -3.32 9.03 11.21
CA THR A 146 -2.90 7.68 11.62
C THR A 146 -3.71 7.25 12.83
N LEU A 147 -4.50 6.20 12.66
CA LEU A 147 -5.35 5.56 13.65
C LEU A 147 -4.60 4.37 14.24
N VAL A 148 -4.46 4.30 15.55
CA VAL A 148 -3.71 3.24 16.24
C VAL A 148 -4.69 2.29 16.92
N PHE A 149 -4.75 1.08 16.41
CA PHE A 149 -5.56 0.00 16.97
C PHE A 149 -4.75 -0.84 17.95
N ALA A 150 -5.43 -1.40 18.95
CA ALA A 150 -4.79 -2.20 19.99
C ALA A 150 -4.13 -3.46 19.43
N HIS A 151 -4.73 -4.11 18.43
CA HIS A 151 -4.20 -5.35 17.84
C HIS A 151 -3.69 -5.15 16.41
N ALA A 152 -4.42 -4.44 15.55
CA ALA A 152 -4.01 -4.21 14.17
C ALA A 152 -2.86 -3.18 14.03
N GLY A 153 -2.56 -2.42 15.08
CA GLY A 153 -1.53 -1.39 15.05
C GLY A 153 -1.94 -0.16 14.24
N PRO A 154 -0.98 0.59 13.66
CA PRO A 154 -1.27 1.83 12.96
C PRO A 154 -1.85 1.61 11.56
N VAL A 155 -2.99 2.25 11.28
CA VAL A 155 -3.65 2.34 9.97
C VAL A 155 -3.76 3.81 9.59
N SER A 156 -3.33 4.18 8.39
CA SER A 156 -3.36 5.58 7.95
C SER A 156 -4.41 5.81 6.86
N VAL A 157 -5.04 6.97 6.91
CA VAL A 157 -5.94 7.49 5.87
C VAL A 157 -5.52 8.91 5.49
N VAL A 158 -5.48 9.20 4.21
CA VAL A 158 -5.14 10.52 3.67
C VAL A 158 -6.43 11.22 3.26
N THR A 159 -6.58 12.47 3.64
CA THR A 159 -7.68 13.33 3.21
C THR A 159 -7.22 14.77 3.03
N GLN A 160 -8.09 15.62 2.53
CA GLN A 160 -7.85 17.05 2.42
C GLN A 160 -8.66 17.79 3.50
N VAL A 161 -8.12 18.91 3.97
CA VAL A 161 -8.87 19.82 4.83
C VAL A 161 -10.02 20.43 4.03
N THR A 162 -11.24 20.27 4.51
CA THR A 162 -12.46 20.79 3.88
C THR A 162 -12.80 22.16 4.41
N ASN A 163 -13.20 23.08 3.52
CA ASN A 163 -13.98 24.24 3.93
C ASN A 163 -15.49 23.87 3.92
N PRO A 164 -16.17 23.84 5.08
CA PRO A 164 -17.60 23.54 5.14
C PRO A 164 -18.46 24.51 4.33
N ALA A 165 -18.07 25.80 4.27
CA ALA A 165 -18.82 26.85 3.59
C ALA A 165 -18.79 26.71 2.05
N THR A 166 -17.80 26.00 1.49
CA THR A 166 -17.68 25.79 0.04
C THR A 166 -17.91 24.34 -0.37
N GLY A 167 -18.48 23.51 0.52
CA GLY A 167 -18.94 22.16 0.19
C GLY A 167 -17.84 21.14 -0.16
N GLY A 168 -16.60 21.36 0.28
CA GLY A 168 -15.44 20.55 -0.13
C GLY A 168 -15.36 19.17 0.54
N ALA A 169 -16.32 18.28 0.27
CA ALA A 169 -16.59 16.96 0.86
C ALA A 169 -17.78 16.99 1.84
N THR A 170 -18.91 16.44 1.43
CA THR A 170 -20.04 16.16 2.33
C THR A 170 -19.68 15.02 3.27
N TYR A 171 -20.09 15.14 4.54
CA TYR A 171 -19.68 14.25 5.62
C TYR A 171 -19.75 12.78 5.23
N PHE A 172 -20.87 12.26 4.69
CA PHE A 172 -20.99 10.91 4.11
C PHE A 172 -22.22 10.78 3.17
N VAL A 173 -22.56 11.83 2.42
CA VAL A 173 -23.81 11.83 1.63
C VAL A 173 -23.51 11.43 0.19
N ASN A 174 -23.57 10.12 -0.07
CA ASN A 174 -24.07 9.54 -1.32
C ASN A 174 -24.53 8.10 -1.09
#